data_AF-A0A6C1U7R3-F1
#
_entry.id   AF-A0A6C1U7R3-F1
#
_cell.length_a   1.000
_cell.length_b   1.000
_cell.length_c   1.000
_cell.angle_alpha   90.00
_cell.angle_beta   90.00
_cell.angle_gamma   90.00
#
_symmetry.space_group_name_H-M   'P 1'
#
loop_
_entity.id
_entity.type
_entity.pdbx_description
1 polymer ?
#
loop_
_entity_poly.entity_id
_entity_poly.type
_entity_poly.pdbx_seq_one_letter_code
_entity_poly.pdbx_strand_id
1 'polypeptide(L)' 'IKAIAFGAIISVSSCYYGYHCKEGARGVGVATTSTVVLSSILIILANYMITLIHA' A
#
# COMPACT_ATOMS: atom_id res chain seq x y z
N ILE A 1 12.66 -2.97 12.48
CA ILE A 1 11.33 -2.34 12.68
C ILE A 1 10.76 -1.69 11.41
N LYS A 2 11.49 -0.79 10.70
CA LYS A 2 10.99 -0.10 9.47
C LYS A 2 10.42 -1.05 8.41
N ALA A 3 11.18 -2.07 8.01
CA ALA A 3 10.78 -2.99 6.93
C ALA A 3 9.51 -3.78 7.24
N ILE A 4 9.30 -4.15 8.51
CA ILE A 4 8.12 -4.92 8.95
C ILE A 4 6.86 -4.03 8.90
N ALA A 5 6.97 -2.77 9.32
CA ALA A 5 5.87 -1.81 9.25
C ALA A 5 5.45 -1.53 7.79
N PHE A 6 6.42 -1.33 6.89
CA PHE A 6 6.11 -1.13 5.48
C PHE A 6 5.51 -2.38 4.83
N GLY A 7 6.06 -3.56 5.11
CA GLY A 7 5.54 -4.82 4.59
C GLY A 7 4.11 -5.11 5.04
N ALA A 8 3.79 -4.84 6.31
CA ALA A 8 2.44 -5.00 6.84
C ALA A 8 1.42 -4.07 6.15
N ILE A 9 1.78 -2.80 5.95
CA ILE A 9 0.91 -1.81 5.28
C ILE A 9 0.65 -2.22 3.83
N ILE A 10 1.69 -2.63 3.09
CA ILE A 10 1.57 -3.04 1.68
C ILE A 10 0.72 -4.31 1.55
N SER A 11 0.91 -5.27 2.44
CA SER A 11 0.16 -6.53 2.39
C SER A 11 -1.33 -6.30 2.66
N VAL A 12 -1.66 -5.50 3.67
CA VAL A 12 -3.05 -5.13 3.99
C VAL A 12 -3.68 -4.31 2.88
N SER A 13 -2.99 -3.30 2.33
CA SER A 13 -3.52 -2.51 1.23
C SER A 13 -3.75 -3.37 -0.02
N SER A 14 -2.82 -4.27 -0.34
CA SER A 14 -2.92 -5.17 -1.49
C SER A 14 -4.09 -6.14 -1.37
N CYS A 15 -4.30 -6.74 -0.20
CA CYS A 15 -5.44 -7.61 0.04
C CYS A 15 -6.77 -6.85 0.02
N TYR A 16 -6.82 -5.64 0.57
CA TYR A 16 -8.04 -4.83 0.61
C TYR A 16 -8.51 -4.44 -0.80
N TYR A 17 -7.60 -3.90 -1.61
CA TYR A 17 -7.92 -3.52 -2.99
C TYR A 17 -8.12 -4.74 -3.88
N GLY A 18 -7.37 -5.82 -3.66
CA GLY A 18 -7.56 -7.11 -4.33
C GLY A 18 -8.96 -7.69 -4.11
N TYR A 19 -9.46 -7.62 -2.89
CA TYR A 19 -10.79 -8.14 -2.53
C TYR A 19 -11.94 -7.28 -3.05
N HIS A 20 -11.75 -5.95 -3.15
CA HIS A 20 -12.73 -5.02 -3.72
C HIS A 20 -12.63 -4.85 -5.25
N CYS A 21 -11.78 -5.63 -5.93
CA CYS A 21 -11.63 -5.55 -7.37
C CYS A 21 -12.94 -5.90 -8.08
N LYS A 22 -13.32 -5.09 -9.08
CA LYS A 22 -14.35 -5.50 -10.04
C LYS A 22 -13.86 -6.67 -10.89
N GLU A 23 -14.78 -7.60 -11.14
CA GLU A 23 -14.54 -8.81 -11.92
C GLU A 23 -14.00 -8.48 -13.32
N GLY A 24 -13.06 -9.30 -13.81
CA GLY A 24 -12.48 -9.20 -15.16
C GLY A 24 -11.07 -8.59 -15.22
N ALA A 25 -10.33 -8.96 -16.26
CA ALA A 25 -8.91 -8.61 -16.43
C ALA A 25 -8.64 -7.09 -16.44
N ARG A 26 -9.57 -6.29 -16.96
CA ARG A 26 -9.46 -4.82 -16.99
C ARG A 26 -9.65 -4.20 -15.61
N GLY A 27 -10.52 -4.79 -14.78
CA GLY A 27 -10.76 -4.34 -13.41
C GLY A 27 -9.56 -4.57 -12.50
N VAL A 28 -8.92 -5.74 -12.64
CA VAL A 28 -7.71 -6.10 -11.88
C VAL A 28 -6.53 -5.16 -12.19
N GLY A 29 -6.32 -4.81 -13.46
CA GLY A 29 -5.25 -3.88 -13.85
C GLY A 29 -5.42 -2.47 -13.27
N VAL A 30 -6.66 -1.95 -13.28
CA VAL A 30 -6.99 -0.64 -12.69
C VAL A 30 -6.86 -0.68 -11.17
N ALA A 31 -7.39 -1.72 -10.53
CA ALA A 31 -7.30 -1.89 -9.09
C ALA A 31 -5.84 -2.00 -8.62
N THR A 32 -5.01 -2.76 -9.35
CA THR A 32 -3.58 -2.89 -9.06
C THR A 32 -2.91 -1.51 -9.12
N THR A 33 -3.13 -0.74 -10.19
CA THR A 33 -2.53 0.60 -10.35
C THR A 33 -2.92 1.54 -9.21
N SER A 34 -4.20 1.61 -8.85
CA SER A 34 -4.66 2.41 -7.71
C SER A 34 -4.06 1.95 -6.39
N THR A 35 -3.92 0.63 -6.19
CA THR A 35 -3.28 0.03 -5.00
C THR A 35 -1.83 0.46 -4.84
N VAL A 36 -1.05 0.44 -5.92
CA VAL A 36 0.39 0.78 -5.87
C VAL A 36 0.59 2.28 -5.63
N VAL A 37 -0.25 3.13 -6.22
CA VAL A 37 -0.21 4.58 -6.03
C VAL A 37 -0.52 4.93 -4.57
N LEU A 38 -1.60 4.39 -4.00
CA LEU A 38 -1.95 4.61 -2.60
C LEU A 38 -0.91 4.06 -1.64
N SER A 39 -0.39 2.86 -1.91
CA SER A 39 0.67 2.26 -1.09
C SER A 39 1.94 3.11 -1.12
N SER A 40 2.32 3.66 -2.28
CA SER A 40 3.49 4.55 -2.40
C SER A 40 3.34 5.81 -1.55
N ILE A 41 2.16 6.44 -1.57
CA ILE A 41 1.88 7.63 -0.75
C ILE A 41 1.92 7.27 0.75
N LEU A 42 1.31 6.16 1.16
CA LEU A 42 1.36 5.69 2.56
C LEU A 42 2.79 5.37 3.01
N ILE A 43 3.61 4.75 2.16
CA ILE A 43 5.01 4.41 2.48
C ILE A 43 5.82 5.69 2.68
N ILE A 44 5.65 6.71 1.84
CA ILE A 44 6.34 8.00 1.99
C ILE A 44 5.96 8.65 3.33
N LEU A 45 4.66 8.69 3.66
CA LEU A 45 4.17 9.24 4.92
C LEU A 45 4.70 8.46 6.13
N ALA A 46 4.65 7.12 6.08
CA ALA A 46 5.17 6.25 7.13
C ALA A 46 6.69 6.38 7.28
N ASN A 47 7.43 6.59 6.18
CA ASN A 47 8.87 6.83 6.23
C ASN A 47 9.19 8.14 6.95
N TYR A 48 8.41 9.19 6.69
CA TYR A 48 8.53 10.48 7.38
C TYR A 48 8.23 10.34 8.88
N MET A 49 7.11 9.70 9.23
CA MET A 49 6.72 9.45 10.63
C MET A 49 7.80 8.68 11.41
N ILE A 50 8.36 7.62 10.81
CA ILE A 50 9.40 6.83 11.47
C ILE A 50 10.70 7.61 11.61
N THR A 51 11.04 8.44 10.62
CA THR A 51 12.23 9.30 10.68
C THR A 51 12.07 10.37 11.76
N LEU A 52 10.87 10.90 11.96
CA LEU A 52 10.54 11.91 12.97
C LEU A 52 10.53 11.33 14.39
N ILE A 53 10.09 10.08 14.58
CA ILE A 53 10.12 9.38 15.88
C ILE A 53 11.56 8.96 16.27
N HIS A 54 12.45 8.81 15.28
CA HIS A 54 13.86 8.43 15.52
C HIS A 54 14.81 9.64 15.60
N ALA A 55 14.31 10.85 15.33
CA ALA A 55 15.02 12.12 15.50
C ALA A 55 14.72 12.71 16.89
#